data_AF-A0A7V8NUG5-F1
#
_entry.id   AF-A0A7V8NUG5-F1
#
_cell.length_a   1.000
_cell.length_b   1.000
_cell.length_c   1.000
_cell.angle_alpha   90.00
_cell.angle_beta   90.00
_cell.angle_gamma   90.00
#
_symmetry.space_group_name_H-M   'P 1'
#
loop_
_entity.id
_entity.type
_entity.pdbx_description
1 polymer ?
#
loop_
_entity_poly.entity_id
_entity_poly.type
_entity_poly.pdbx_seq_one_letter_code
_entity_poly.pdbx_strand_id
1 'polypeptide(L)' 'MTERFRRRDFGHIDLQLIVEDPTAYAKPWGGSLVLNYVPDEELIESICENEKDVPHMVGK' A
#
# COMPACT_ATOMS: atom_id res chain seq x y z
N MET A 1 -1.70 6.38 11.81
CA MET A 1 -2.23 6.07 10.46
C MET A 1 -3.74 6.23 10.46
N THR A 2 -4.32 6.59 9.32
CA THR A 2 -5.78 6.70 9.12
C THR A 2 -6.15 6.13 7.77
N GLU A 3 -7.15 5.26 7.75
CA GLU A 3 -7.69 4.63 6.55
C GLU A 3 -9.16 5.00 6.38
N ARG A 4 -9.56 5.35 5.16
CA ARG A 4 -10.97 5.61 4.81
C ARG A 4 -11.36 4.72 3.65
N PHE A 5 -12.29 3.81 3.91
CA PHE A 5 -12.82 2.87 2.93
C PHE A 5 -14.15 3.36 2.38
N ARG A 6 -14.30 3.33 1.06
CA ARG A 6 -15.57 3.56 0.36
C ARG A 6 -15.84 2.40 -0.58
N ARG A 7 -16.81 1.55 -0.22
CA ARG A 7 -17.30 0.49 -1.11
C ARG A 7 -18.15 1.13 -2.21
N ARG A 8 -17.73 1.00 -3.47
CA ARG A 8 -18.50 1.48 -4.63
C ARG A 8 -19.60 0.49 -4.99
N ASP A 9 -19.23 -0.78 -5.05
CA ASP A 9 -20.12 -1.91 -5.37
C ASP A 9 -19.55 -3.22 -4.81
N PHE A 10 -20.04 -4.36 -5.29
CA PHE A 10 -19.58 -5.66 -4.79
C PHE A 10 -18.07 -5.86 -4.97
N GLY A 11 -17.50 -5.40 -6.09
CA GLY A 11 -16.14 -5.69 -6.50
C GLY A 11 -15.16 -4.53 -6.44
N HIS A 12 -15.57 -3.32 -6.08
CA HIS A 12 -14.69 -2.15 -6.08
C HIS A 12 -14.73 -1.37 -4.76
N ILE A 13 -13.56 -1.10 -4.19
CA ILE A 13 -13.37 -0.27 -2.99
C ILE A 13 -12.35 0.82 -3.30
N ASP A 14 -12.64 2.06 -2.90
CA ASP A 14 -11.65 3.13 -2.81
C ASP A 14 -11.10 3.19 -1.39
N LEU A 15 -9.77 3.11 -1.25
CA LEU A 15 -9.06 3.28 0.00
C LEU A 15 -8.25 4.57 -0.05
N GLN A 16 -8.46 5.44 0.94
CA GLN A 16 -7.56 6.55 1.21
C GLN A 16 -6.76 6.24 2.47
N LEU A 17 -5.42 6.26 2.35
CA LEU A 17 -4.48 6.02 3.44
C LEU A 17 -3.71 7.32 3.74
N ILE A 18 -3.62 7.67 5.01
CA ILE A 18 -2.75 8.72 5.54
C ILE A 18 -1.84 8.12 6.62
N VAL A 19 -0.54 8.28 6.46
CA VAL A 19 0.50 7.85 7.40
C VAL A 19 1.09 9.09 8.07
N GLU A 20 0.85 9.18 9.37
CA GLU A 20 1.35 10.22 10.25
C GLU A 20 2.19 9.54 11.34
N ASP A 21 3.46 9.29 11.04
CA ASP A 21 4.44 8.76 11.98
C ASP A 21 5.72 9.61 11.90
N PRO A 22 5.88 10.59 12.82
CA PRO A 22 7.04 11.49 12.81
C PRO A 22 8.33 10.83 13.30
N THR A 23 8.26 9.64 13.92
CA THR A 23 9.45 8.88 14.32
C THR A 23 10.05 8.17 13.11
N ALA A 24 9.20 7.65 12.22
CA ALA A 24 9.62 6.93 11.03
C ALA A 24 9.78 7.82 9.79
N TYR A 25 8.98 8.89 9.65
CA TYR A 25 8.91 9.70 8.43
C TYR A 25 9.05 11.20 8.70
N ALA A 26 9.78 11.89 7.82
CA ALA A 26 10.04 13.33 7.92
C ALA A 26 8.79 14.21 7.74
N LYS A 27 7.73 13.69 7.12
CA LYS A 27 6.45 14.38 6.92
C LYS A 27 5.30 13.38 6.77
N PRO A 28 4.07 13.76 7.12
CA PRO A 28 2.89 13.01 6.75
C PRO A 28 2.84 12.75 5.26
N TRP A 29 2.43 11.54 4.89
CA TRP A 29 2.25 11.16 3.50
C TRP A 29 1.05 10.24 3.38
N GLY A 30 0.56 10.07 2.16
CA GLY A 30 -0.60 9.24 1.93
C GLY A 30 -0.87 9.02 0.45
N GLY A 31 -1.91 8.25 0.17
CA GLY A 31 -2.27 7.88 -1.18
C GLY A 31 -3.70 7.37 -1.27
N SER A 32 -4.17 7.22 -2.51
CA SER A 32 -5.44 6.58 -2.82
C SER A 32 -5.20 5.31 -3.61
N LEU A 33 -5.83 4.22 -3.18
CA LEU A 33 -5.77 2.92 -3.82
C LEU A 33 -7.17 2.52 -4.27
N VAL A 34 -7.23 1.86 -5.43
CA VAL A 34 -8.43 1.18 -5.90
C VAL A 34 -8.22 -0.31 -5.68
N LEU A 35 -9.05 -0.91 -4.84
CA LEU A 35 -9.04 -2.34 -4.59
C LEU A 35 -10.14 -2.98 -5.45
N ASN A 36 -9.72 -3.89 -6.32
CA ASN A 36 -10.61 -4.66 -7.18
C ASN A 36 -10.72 -6.09 -6.63
N TYR A 37 -11.94 -6.58 -6.50
CA TYR A 37 -12.20 -7.98 -6.22
C TYR A 37 -11.97 -8.79 -7.50
N VAL A 38 -11.07 -9.76 -7.42
CA VAL A 38 -10.83 -10.73 -8.47
C VAL A 38 -11.12 -12.12 -7.87
N PRO A 39 -12.22 -12.78 -8.26
CA PRO A 39 -12.56 -14.09 -7.73
C PRO A 39 -11.56 -15.14 -8.22
N ASP A 40 -11.35 -16.17 -7.40
CA ASP A 40 -10.51 -17.34 -7.71
C ASP A 40 -9.04 -17.00 -8.05
N GLU A 41 -8.59 -15.78 -7.70
CA GLU A 41 -7.20 -15.37 -7.78
C GLU A 41 -6.50 -15.63 -6.45
N GLU A 42 -5.25 -16.08 -6.50
CA GLU A 42 -4.40 -16.16 -5.31
C GLU A 42 -3.98 -14.76 -4.87
N LEU A 43 -3.63 -14.60 -3.60
CA LEU A 43 -3.11 -13.34 -3.10
C LEU A 43 -1.87 -12.97 -3.93
N ILE A 44 -1.95 -11.85 -4.66
CA ILE A 44 -0.80 -11.33 -5.41
C ILE A 44 0.30 -10.97 -4.42
N GLU A 45 1.28 -11.84 -4.28
CA GLU A 45 2.52 -11.53 -3.60
C GLU A 45 3.35 -10.65 -4.53
N SER A 46 3.61 -9.40 -4.13
CA SER A 46 4.48 -8.52 -4.91
C SER A 46 5.92 -9.02 -4.81
N ILE A 47 6.37 -9.83 -5.76
CA ILE A 47 7.79 -10.08 -5.96
C ILE A 47 8.36 -8.84 -6.65
N CYS A 48 9.27 -8.15 -5.96
CA CYS A 48 9.95 -6.99 -6.53
C CYS A 48 11.02 -7.48 -7.53
N GLU A 49 10.61 -7.84 -8.75
CA GLU A 49 11.48 -8.48 -9.76
C GLU A 49 12.66 -7.60 -10.24
N ASN A 50 12.64 -6.29 -9.94
CA ASN A 50 13.70 -5.33 -10.30
C ASN A 50 14.03 -4.41 -9.11
N GLU A 51 14.13 -4.99 -7.92
CA GLU A 51 14.58 -4.29 -6.73
C GLU A 51 16.01 -3.75 -6.95
N LYS A 52 16.23 -2.45 -6.68
CA LYS A 52 17.52 -1.76 -6.83
C LYS A 52 18.02 -1.10 -5.55
N ASP A 53 17.27 -1.18 -4.46
CA ASP A 53 17.60 -0.55 -3.18
C ASP A 53 18.30 -1.52 -2.20
N VAL A 54 18.38 -2.82 -2.51
CA VAL A 54 19.21 -3.81 -1.82
C VAL A 54 20.65 -3.31 -1.56
N PRO A 55 21.35 -2.69 -2.54
CA PRO A 55 22.69 -2.13 -2.30
C PRO A 55 22.72 -0.94 -1.35
N HIS A 56 21.58 -0.27 -1.16
CA HIS A 56 21.43 0.92 -0.30
C HIS A 56 20.93 0.58 1.10
N MET A 57 20.60 -0.69 1.39
CA MET A 57 20.22 -1.13 2.73
C MET A 57 21.43 -1.14 3.67
N VAL A 58 21.38 -0.34 4.74
CA VAL A 58 22.44 -0.29 5.76
C VAL A 58 21.96 -1.01 7.03
N GLY A 59 22.49 -2.22 7.25
CA GLY A 59 22.20 -3.02 8.44
C GLY A 59 22.42 -4.51 8.18
N LYS A 60 23.18 -5.17 9.05
CA LYS A 60 23.27 -6.63 9.14
C LYS A 60 22.61 -7.07 10.43
#